data_AF-A0A6I3L8B8-F1
#
_entry.id   AF-A0A6I3L8B8-F1
#
_cell.length_a   1.000
_cell.length_b   1.000
_cell.length_c   1.000
_cell.angle_alpha   90.00
_cell.angle_beta   90.00
_cell.angle_gamma   90.00
#
_symmetry.space_group_name_H-M   'P 1'
#
loop_
_entity.id
_entity.type
_entity.pdbx_description
1 polymer ?
#
loop_
_entity_poly.entity_id
_entity_poly.type
_entity_poly.pdbx_seq_one_letter_code
_entity_poly.pdbx_strand_id
1 'polypeptide(L)'
;MRIRRWRRVYLAAEYAALFFGGTTLYNAVLRGKPPIPALLVLGTGVTVYLRRSKGFDRGSLWRAEAFPEQARSMAMTAGANALALTAATAVLRREDLFDLPRRNPLIWLAVMVLYPALSVYPQELIFRSFLFHRYAPVFGDGRAMVAASAAAFGYVHIVFGSWFSVAASSVGGWLFAARYMRTRSLFTASVEHALYGILVFSVGLGRHFYHGAAPAARIQLGATRTA
;
A
#
# COMPACT_ATOMS: atom_id res chain seq x y z
N MET A 1 0.23 -32.90 -4.96
CA MET A 1 -0.17 -32.52 -6.34
C MET A 1 1.03 -31.93 -7.07
N ARG A 2 1.54 -32.60 -8.11
CA ARG A 2 2.64 -32.09 -8.95
C ARG A 2 2.07 -30.95 -9.81
N ILE A 3 2.26 -29.70 -9.38
CA ILE A 3 1.87 -28.55 -10.21
C ILE A 3 2.63 -28.66 -11.53
N ARG A 4 1.89 -28.71 -12.65
CA ARG A 4 2.49 -28.75 -13.99
C ARG A 4 3.44 -27.55 -14.11
N ARG A 5 4.72 -27.79 -14.43
CA ARG A 5 5.79 -26.75 -14.49
C ARG A 5 5.34 -25.48 -15.24
N TRP A 6 4.58 -25.67 -16.31
CA TRP A 6 3.95 -24.62 -17.12
C TRP A 6 3.01 -23.70 -16.33
N ARG A 7 2.21 -24.22 -15.40
CA ARG A 7 1.33 -23.41 -14.55
C ARG A 7 2.13 -22.48 -13.64
N ARG A 8 3.25 -22.96 -13.10
CA ARG A 8 4.12 -22.15 -12.24
C ARG A 8 4.78 -21.01 -13.02
N VAL A 9 5.29 -21.30 -14.22
CA VAL A 9 5.89 -20.30 -15.12
C VAL A 9 4.86 -19.26 -15.54
N TYR A 10 3.67 -19.69 -15.97
CA TYR A 10 2.57 -18.80 -16.31
C TYR A 10 2.20 -17.86 -15.16
N LEU A 11 2.05 -18.37 -13.94
CA LEU A 11 1.70 -17.54 -12.78
C LEU A 11 2.82 -16.58 -12.40
N ALA A 12 4.09 -16.97 -12.55
CA ALA A 12 5.22 -16.07 -12.32
C ALA A 12 5.25 -14.93 -13.35
N ALA A 13 4.97 -15.23 -14.62
CA ALA A 13 4.86 -14.22 -15.68
C ALA A 13 3.66 -13.30 -15.46
N GLU A 14 2.50 -13.85 -15.08
CA GLU A 14 1.30 -13.08 -14.73
C GLU A 14 1.56 -12.14 -13.55
N TYR A 15 2.24 -12.61 -12.49
CA TYR A 15 2.65 -11.79 -11.35
C TYR A 15 3.55 -10.62 -11.79
N ALA A 16 4.59 -10.90 -12.58
CA ALA A 16 5.50 -9.87 -13.09
C ALA A 16 4.75 -8.85 -13.96
N ALA A 17 3.91 -9.33 -14.87
CA ALA A 17 3.14 -8.50 -15.78
C ALA A 17 2.12 -7.62 -15.05
N LEU A 18 1.37 -8.15 -14.07
CA LEU A 18 0.33 -7.38 -13.37
C LEU A 18 0.91 -6.38 -12.38
N PHE A 19 1.84 -6.80 -11.52
CA PHE A 19 2.30 -5.95 -10.43
C PHE A 19 3.44 -5.00 -10.82
N PHE A 20 4.29 -5.40 -11.76
CA PHE A 20 5.39 -4.55 -12.22
C PHE A 20 5.04 -3.94 -13.57
N GLY A 21 4.74 -4.75 -14.59
CA GLY A 21 4.38 -4.24 -15.92
C GLY A 21 3.15 -3.31 -15.89
N GLY A 22 2.07 -3.72 -15.23
CA GLY A 22 0.84 -2.94 -15.10
C GLY A 22 1.05 -1.64 -14.33
N THR A 23 1.84 -1.68 -13.25
CA THR A 23 2.25 -0.49 -12.49
C THR A 23 3.09 0.45 -13.35
N THR A 24 4.08 -0.06 -14.09
CA THR A 24 4.92 0.74 -14.98
C THR A 24 4.08 1.42 -16.06
N LEU A 25 3.16 0.67 -16.68
CA LEU A 25 2.23 1.20 -17.68
C LEU A 25 1.31 2.27 -17.09
N TYR A 26 0.72 2.01 -15.91
CA TYR A 26 -0.11 2.99 -15.21
C TYR A 26 0.68 4.27 -14.93
N ASN A 27 1.91 4.14 -14.40
CA ASN A 27 2.78 5.28 -14.13
C ASN A 27 3.18 6.04 -15.39
N ALA A 28 3.33 5.37 -16.53
CA ALA A 28 3.65 6.02 -17.80
C ALA A 28 2.46 6.80 -18.39
N VAL A 29 1.24 6.23 -18.33
CA VAL A 29 0.05 6.77 -19.02
C VAL A 29 -0.79 7.70 -18.16
N LEU A 30 -0.85 7.43 -16.84
CA LEU A 30 -1.73 8.12 -15.90
C LEU A 30 -0.95 8.85 -14.80
N ARG A 31 0.31 9.22 -15.09
CA ARG A 31 1.15 9.97 -14.16
C ARG A 31 0.44 11.24 -13.67
N GLY A 32 0.48 11.48 -12.36
CA GLY A 32 -0.15 12.65 -11.74
C GLY A 32 -1.67 12.56 -11.55
N LYS A 33 -2.34 11.52 -12.07
CA LYS A 33 -3.76 11.28 -11.78
C LYS A 33 -3.92 10.53 -10.45
N PRO A 34 -5.02 10.77 -9.71
CA PRO A 34 -5.31 10.02 -8.50
C PRO A 34 -5.55 8.53 -8.83
N PRO A 35 -4.92 7.58 -8.11
CA PRO A 35 -5.02 6.15 -8.32
C PRO A 35 -6.22 5.56 -7.61
N ILE A 36 -6.89 6.30 -6.72
CA ILE A 36 -8.04 5.80 -5.96
C ILE A 36 -9.12 5.24 -6.91
N PRO A 37 -9.54 5.91 -8.00
CA PRO A 37 -10.50 5.32 -8.93
C PRO A 37 -10.03 3.99 -9.54
N ALA A 38 -8.77 3.92 -10.01
CA ALA A 38 -8.22 2.70 -10.57
C ALA A 38 -8.13 1.58 -9.52
N LEU A 39 -7.72 1.93 -8.31
CA LEU A 39 -7.63 1.04 -7.16
C LEU A 39 -9.01 0.47 -6.78
N LEU A 40 -10.06 1.30 -6.78
CA LEU A 40 -11.43 0.86 -6.47
C LEU A 40 -11.98 -0.07 -7.56
N VAL A 41 -11.73 0.23 -8.83
CA VAL A 41 -12.11 -0.65 -9.96
C VAL A 41 -11.40 -2.00 -9.84
N LEU A 42 -10.08 -2.00 -9.60
CA LEU A 42 -9.30 -3.21 -9.39
C LEU A 42 -9.77 -3.97 -8.13
N GLY A 43 -10.03 -3.26 -7.03
CA GLY A 43 -10.52 -3.82 -5.78
C GLY A 43 -11.88 -4.50 -5.95
N THR A 44 -12.81 -3.89 -6.69
CA THR A 44 -14.10 -4.53 -7.03
C THR A 44 -13.88 -5.78 -7.89
N GLY A 45 -13.05 -5.70 -8.93
CA GLY A 45 -12.72 -6.84 -9.79
C GLY A 45 -12.11 -8.01 -9.00
N VAL A 46 -11.16 -7.71 -8.11
CA VAL A 46 -10.55 -8.68 -7.21
C VAL A 46 -11.56 -9.27 -6.23
N THR A 47 -12.43 -8.45 -5.65
CA THR A 47 -13.50 -8.94 -4.74
C THR A 47 -14.36 -9.98 -5.45
N VAL A 48 -14.80 -9.66 -6.67
CA VAL A 48 -15.61 -10.56 -7.49
C VAL A 48 -14.85 -11.85 -7.81
N TYR A 49 -13.58 -11.73 -8.22
CA TYR A 49 -12.71 -12.88 -8.48
C TYR A 49 -12.57 -13.79 -7.25
N LEU A 50 -12.23 -13.23 -6.09
CA LEU A 50 -12.03 -13.97 -4.85
C LEU A 50 -13.32 -14.66 -4.39
N ARG A 51 -14.46 -13.97 -4.45
CA ARG A 51 -15.76 -14.55 -4.07
C ARG A 51 -16.19 -15.72 -4.96
N ARG A 52 -15.79 -15.71 -6.24
CA ARG A 52 -16.06 -16.78 -7.21
C ARG A 52 -15.01 -17.89 -7.22
N SER A 53 -13.84 -17.65 -6.63
CA SER A 53 -12.74 -18.61 -6.64
C SER A 53 -13.05 -19.81 -5.72
N LYS A 54 -12.92 -21.02 -6.28
CA LYS A 54 -13.09 -22.26 -5.52
C LYS A 54 -11.92 -22.42 -4.54
N GLY A 55 -12.22 -22.74 -3.28
CA GLY A 55 -11.21 -22.94 -2.23
C GLY A 55 -10.65 -21.66 -1.60
N PHE A 56 -11.18 -20.47 -1.94
CA PHE A 56 -10.87 -19.25 -1.20
C PHE A 56 -11.65 -19.19 0.13
N ASP A 57 -10.95 -18.96 1.24
CA ASP A 57 -11.58 -18.70 2.53
C ASP A 57 -12.17 -17.28 2.55
N ARG A 58 -13.48 -17.18 2.36
CA ARG A 58 -14.19 -15.89 2.38
C ARG A 58 -14.20 -15.23 3.75
N GLY A 59 -14.12 -16.03 4.83
CA GLY A 59 -14.04 -15.51 6.20
C GLY A 59 -12.79 -14.65 6.40
N SER A 60 -11.70 -14.99 5.72
CA SER A 60 -10.44 -14.23 5.77
C SER A 60 -10.56 -12.76 5.35
N LEU A 61 -11.61 -12.36 4.63
CA LEU A 61 -11.84 -10.97 4.22
C LEU A 61 -12.20 -10.04 5.37
N TRP A 62 -12.70 -10.58 6.49
CA TRP A 62 -13.11 -9.77 7.64
C TRP A 62 -12.63 -10.28 8.98
N ARG A 63 -12.54 -11.60 9.21
CA ARG A 63 -12.04 -12.30 10.42
C ARG A 63 -11.57 -11.37 11.57
N ALA A 64 -12.49 -10.70 12.24
CA ALA A 64 -12.18 -9.62 13.18
C ALA A 64 -11.73 -10.17 14.53
N GLU A 65 -12.09 -11.42 14.83
CA GLU A 65 -11.67 -12.16 16.03
C GLU A 65 -10.16 -12.30 16.16
N ALA A 66 -9.40 -12.18 15.06
CA ALA A 66 -7.95 -12.23 15.07
C ALA A 66 -7.29 -10.90 15.48
N PHE A 67 -8.03 -9.80 15.58
CA PHE A 67 -7.47 -8.48 15.91
C PHE A 67 -7.01 -8.35 17.37
N PRO A 68 -7.82 -8.71 18.40
CA PRO A 68 -7.45 -8.49 19.80
C PRO A 68 -6.10 -9.11 20.18
N GLU A 69 -5.79 -10.31 19.68
CA GLU A 69 -4.51 -10.99 19.93
C GLU A 69 -3.30 -10.21 19.40
N GLN A 70 -3.51 -9.40 18.36
CA GLN A 70 -2.45 -8.66 17.69
C GLN A 70 -2.40 -7.19 18.13
N ALA A 71 -3.46 -6.68 18.76
CA ALA A 71 -3.62 -5.27 19.11
C ALA A 71 -2.46 -4.73 19.95
N ARG A 72 -1.97 -5.49 20.94
CA ARG A 72 -0.81 -5.07 21.76
C ARG A 72 0.46 -4.97 20.92
N SER A 73 0.75 -5.97 20.08
CA SER A 73 1.90 -5.96 19.17
C SER A 73 1.84 -4.79 18.20
N MET A 74 0.66 -4.51 17.64
CA MET A 74 0.42 -3.39 16.75
C MET A 74 0.63 -2.06 17.47
N ALA A 75 0.04 -1.88 18.66
CA ALA A 75 0.18 -0.65 19.44
C ALA A 75 1.64 -0.37 19.82
N MET A 76 2.40 -1.38 20.25
CA MET A 76 3.82 -1.20 20.60
C MET A 76 4.65 -0.83 19.37
N THR A 77 4.46 -1.53 18.25
CA THR A 77 5.23 -1.27 17.02
C THR A 77 4.84 0.07 16.38
N ALA A 78 3.54 0.37 16.30
CA ALA A 78 3.04 1.65 15.81
C ALA A 78 3.49 2.81 16.71
N GLY A 79 3.44 2.65 18.03
CA GLY A 79 3.93 3.64 18.99
C GLY A 79 5.43 3.90 18.87
N ALA A 80 6.25 2.86 18.76
CA ALA A 80 7.68 2.99 18.53
C ALA A 80 7.99 3.70 17.20
N ASN A 81 7.30 3.32 16.11
CA ASN A 81 7.43 4.00 14.82
C ASN A 81 6.93 5.44 14.88
N ALA A 82 5.87 5.72 15.65
CA ALA A 82 5.36 7.07 15.82
C ALA A 82 6.40 7.99 16.47
N LEU A 83 7.03 7.53 17.55
CA LEU A 83 8.10 8.26 18.22
C LEU A 83 9.30 8.45 17.27
N ALA A 84 9.74 7.39 16.59
CA ALA A 84 10.89 7.44 15.69
C ALA A 84 10.67 8.38 14.49
N LEU A 85 9.52 8.26 13.80
CA LEU A 85 9.21 9.08 12.64
C LEU A 85 8.95 10.54 13.03
N THR A 86 8.32 10.79 14.18
CA THR A 86 8.12 12.15 14.71
C THR A 86 9.46 12.79 15.03
N ALA A 87 10.36 12.09 15.74
CA ALA A 87 11.69 12.59 16.07
C ALA A 87 12.52 12.84 14.81
N ALA A 88 12.53 11.89 13.86
CA ALA A 88 13.24 12.04 12.60
C ALA A 88 12.72 13.23 11.78
N THR A 89 11.39 13.41 11.71
CA THR A 89 10.80 14.55 11.00
C THR A 89 11.11 15.86 11.71
N ALA A 90 11.05 15.90 13.04
CA ALA A 90 11.37 17.10 13.83
C ALA A 90 12.83 17.55 13.66
N VAL A 91 13.76 16.61 13.53
CA VAL A 91 15.19 16.89 13.35
C VAL A 91 15.53 17.24 11.90
N LEU A 92 15.02 16.45 10.95
CA LEU A 92 15.42 16.56 9.54
C LEU A 92 14.61 17.60 8.75
N ARG A 93 13.32 17.79 9.11
CA ARG A 93 12.34 18.59 8.36
C ARG A 93 11.29 19.19 9.29
N ARG A 94 11.73 20.02 10.24
CA ARG A 94 10.89 20.58 11.29
C ARG A 94 9.66 21.33 10.74
N GLU A 95 9.79 21.94 9.58
CA GLU A 95 8.74 22.66 8.86
C GLU A 95 7.62 21.76 8.36
N ASP A 96 7.91 20.49 8.05
CA ASP A 96 6.93 19.49 7.60
C ASP A 96 6.16 18.88 8.78
N LEU A 97 6.65 19.07 10.01
CA LEU A 97 6.10 18.41 11.19
C LEU A 97 4.64 18.83 11.44
N PHE A 98 3.76 17.82 11.44
CA PHE A 98 2.31 17.96 11.57
C PHE A 98 1.67 18.87 10.51
N ASP A 99 2.25 18.94 9.31
CA ASP A 99 1.81 19.86 8.26
C ASP A 99 0.31 19.69 7.91
N LEU A 100 -0.12 18.46 7.61
CA LEU A 100 -1.51 18.20 7.21
C LEU A 100 -2.52 18.52 8.35
N PRO A 101 -2.32 18.04 9.61
CA PRO A 101 -3.16 18.46 10.73
C PRO A 101 -3.20 19.97 10.96
N ARG A 102 -2.07 20.68 10.79
CA ARG A 102 -1.96 22.12 11.09
C ARG A 102 -2.53 23.00 9.99
N ARG A 103 -2.24 22.68 8.73
CA ARG A 103 -2.62 23.50 7.58
C ARG A 103 -3.98 23.14 7.01
N ASN A 104 -4.36 21.86 7.04
CA ASN A 104 -5.60 21.38 6.43
C ASN A 104 -6.30 20.32 7.32
N PRO A 105 -6.77 20.69 8.53
CA PRO A 105 -7.34 19.74 9.49
C PRO A 105 -8.58 18.99 8.97
N LEU A 106 -9.38 19.60 8.09
CA LEU A 106 -10.53 18.93 7.47
C LEU A 106 -10.10 17.81 6.53
N ILE A 107 -9.05 18.03 5.73
CA ILE A 107 -8.48 16.99 4.86
C ILE A 107 -7.84 15.91 5.72
N TRP A 108 -7.13 16.28 6.79
CA TRP A 108 -6.59 15.32 7.75
C TRP A 108 -7.69 14.42 8.34
N LEU A 109 -8.81 15.00 8.79
CA LEU A 109 -9.94 14.22 9.32
C LEU A 109 -10.57 13.33 8.26
N ALA A 110 -10.72 13.82 7.03
CA ALA A 110 -11.17 13.01 5.90
C ALA A 110 -10.21 11.84 5.63
N VAL A 111 -8.89 12.04 5.76
CA VAL A 111 -7.91 10.94 5.70
C VAL A 111 -8.14 9.98 6.86
N MET A 112 -8.29 10.42 8.11
CA MET A 112 -8.50 9.51 9.24
C MET A 112 -9.67 8.53 9.03
N VAL A 113 -10.73 8.97 8.35
CA VAL A 113 -11.96 8.20 8.16
C VAL A 113 -12.04 7.49 6.81
N LEU A 114 -11.78 8.21 5.71
CA LEU A 114 -12.00 7.70 4.34
C LEU A 114 -10.82 6.89 3.82
N TYR A 115 -9.58 7.22 4.20
CA TYR A 115 -8.39 6.51 3.73
C TYR A 115 -8.39 5.01 4.10
N PRO A 116 -8.74 4.60 5.35
CA PRO A 116 -8.83 3.19 5.69
C PRO A 116 -9.78 2.39 4.77
N ALA A 117 -10.95 2.95 4.47
CA ALA A 117 -11.98 2.25 3.69
C ALA A 117 -11.72 2.30 2.18
N LEU A 118 -11.42 3.48 1.64
CA LEU A 118 -11.34 3.70 0.19
C LEU A 118 -9.96 3.42 -0.41
N SER A 119 -8.92 3.38 0.43
CA SER A 119 -7.56 3.16 -0.02
C SER A 119 -6.96 1.91 0.58
N VAL A 120 -6.89 1.82 1.91
CA VAL A 120 -6.19 0.71 2.59
C VAL A 120 -6.86 -0.62 2.32
N TYR A 121 -8.17 -0.75 2.55
CA TYR A 121 -8.84 -2.03 2.37
C TYR A 121 -8.75 -2.58 0.93
N PRO A 122 -8.99 -1.79 -0.13
CA PRO A 122 -8.74 -2.24 -1.52
C PRO A 122 -7.27 -2.63 -1.78
N GLN A 123 -6.31 -1.90 -1.24
CA GLN A 123 -4.89 -2.24 -1.37
C GLN A 123 -4.58 -3.57 -0.70
N GLU A 124 -5.03 -3.77 0.54
CA GLU A 124 -4.83 -5.04 1.24
C GLU A 124 -5.49 -6.18 0.48
N LEU A 125 -6.69 -5.98 -0.06
CA LEU A 125 -7.40 -6.99 -0.84
C LEU A 125 -6.58 -7.49 -2.04
N ILE A 126 -5.96 -6.56 -2.79
CA ILE A 126 -5.15 -6.87 -3.98
C ILE A 126 -3.84 -7.55 -3.59
N PHE A 127 -3.09 -6.95 -2.69
CA PHE A 127 -1.70 -7.36 -2.43
C PHE A 127 -1.59 -8.46 -1.37
N ARG A 128 -2.66 -8.73 -0.59
CA ARG A 128 -2.69 -9.78 0.44
C ARG A 128 -3.64 -10.87 0.02
N SER A 129 -4.95 -10.66 0.08
CA SER A 129 -5.90 -11.75 -0.21
C SER A 129 -5.76 -12.31 -1.63
N PHE A 130 -5.77 -11.46 -2.66
CA PHE A 130 -5.62 -11.91 -4.04
C PHE A 130 -4.24 -12.49 -4.30
N LEU A 131 -3.19 -11.78 -3.94
CA LEU A 131 -1.82 -12.22 -4.21
C LEU A 131 -1.52 -13.56 -3.51
N PHE A 132 -1.85 -13.70 -2.22
CA PHE A 132 -1.63 -14.93 -1.47
C PHE A 132 -2.44 -16.09 -2.04
N HIS A 133 -3.71 -15.86 -2.41
CA HIS A 133 -4.53 -16.92 -2.99
C HIS A 133 -4.06 -17.34 -4.37
N ARG A 134 -3.80 -16.37 -5.26
CA ARG A 134 -3.51 -16.60 -6.67
C ARG A 134 -2.12 -17.20 -6.89
N TYR A 135 -1.13 -16.71 -6.16
CA TYR A 135 0.29 -17.01 -6.40
C TYR A 135 0.91 -17.96 -5.37
N ALA A 136 0.14 -18.54 -4.44
CA ALA A 136 0.60 -19.63 -3.57
C ALA A 136 1.31 -20.77 -4.36
N PRO A 137 0.88 -21.18 -5.57
CA PRO A 137 1.61 -22.15 -6.37
C PRO A 137 3.04 -21.73 -6.79
N VAL A 138 3.35 -20.43 -6.76
CA VAL A 138 4.66 -19.87 -7.15
C VAL A 138 5.54 -19.66 -5.93
N PHE A 139 5.02 -18.95 -4.94
CA PHE A 139 5.77 -18.46 -3.77
C PHE A 139 5.52 -19.28 -2.48
N GLY A 140 4.58 -20.22 -2.50
CA GLY A 140 4.17 -20.99 -1.33
C GLY A 140 3.39 -20.17 -0.31
N ASP A 141 3.32 -20.68 0.92
CA ASP A 141 2.60 -20.06 2.05
C ASP A 141 3.55 -19.42 3.10
N GLY A 142 4.84 -19.30 2.77
CA GLY A 142 5.88 -18.85 3.70
C GLY A 142 6.44 -17.45 3.41
N ARG A 143 7.68 -17.22 3.85
CA ARG A 143 8.37 -15.91 3.73
C ARG A 143 8.53 -15.42 2.30
N ALA A 144 8.63 -16.32 1.32
CA ALA A 144 8.71 -15.94 -0.09
C ALA A 144 7.41 -15.24 -0.58
N MET A 145 6.24 -15.63 -0.05
CA MET A 145 4.97 -14.96 -0.34
C MET A 145 4.93 -13.56 0.28
N VAL A 146 5.41 -13.43 1.52
CA VAL A 146 5.54 -12.13 2.20
C VAL A 146 6.47 -11.21 1.42
N ALA A 147 7.62 -11.72 0.95
CA ALA A 147 8.56 -10.96 0.14
C ALA A 147 7.95 -10.50 -1.20
N ALA A 148 7.23 -11.39 -1.90
CA ALA A 148 6.55 -11.06 -3.14
C ALA A 148 5.48 -9.98 -2.93
N SER A 149 4.64 -10.14 -1.91
CA SER A 149 3.62 -9.15 -1.54
C SER A 149 4.23 -7.80 -1.20
N ALA A 150 5.29 -7.79 -0.38
CA ALA A 150 6.01 -6.57 -0.01
C ALA A 150 6.66 -5.88 -1.21
N ALA A 151 7.27 -6.64 -2.13
CA ALA A 151 7.90 -6.09 -3.34
C ALA A 151 6.86 -5.49 -4.30
N ALA A 152 5.75 -6.18 -4.55
CA ALA A 152 4.67 -5.69 -5.37
C ALA A 152 4.02 -4.43 -4.76
N PHE A 153 3.77 -4.45 -3.46
CA PHE A 153 3.21 -3.32 -2.72
C PHE A 153 4.17 -2.14 -2.62
N GLY A 154 5.47 -2.37 -2.46
CA GLY A 154 6.47 -1.31 -2.53
C GLY A 154 6.53 -0.68 -3.92
N TYR A 155 6.59 -1.51 -4.96
CA TYR A 155 6.73 -1.03 -6.34
C TYR A 155 5.53 -0.22 -6.82
N VAL A 156 4.30 -0.55 -6.42
CA VAL A 156 3.12 0.25 -6.81
C VAL A 156 3.22 1.70 -6.36
N HIS A 157 4.00 1.99 -5.32
CA HIS A 157 4.21 3.36 -4.82
C HIS A 157 5.17 4.19 -5.69
N ILE A 158 5.75 3.62 -6.75
CA ILE A 158 6.52 4.40 -7.73
C ILE A 158 5.65 5.47 -8.41
N VAL A 159 4.33 5.28 -8.44
CA VAL A 159 3.35 6.25 -9.00
C VAL A 159 3.38 7.61 -8.29
N PHE A 160 3.87 7.64 -7.05
CA PHE A 160 4.04 8.87 -6.28
C PHE A 160 5.33 9.63 -6.63
N GLY A 161 6.21 9.05 -7.44
CA GLY A 161 7.46 9.68 -7.87
C GLY A 161 8.52 9.82 -6.76
N SER A 162 8.36 9.13 -5.63
CA SER A 162 9.30 9.18 -4.50
C SER A 162 9.82 7.79 -4.16
N TRP A 163 11.15 7.63 -4.20
CA TRP A 163 11.82 6.41 -3.74
C TRP A 163 11.63 6.16 -2.24
N PHE A 164 11.40 7.22 -1.46
CA PHE A 164 11.01 7.07 -0.05
C PHE A 164 9.71 6.30 0.07
N SER A 165 8.71 6.61 -0.75
CA SER A 165 7.42 5.89 -0.75
C SER A 165 7.58 4.43 -1.12
N VAL A 166 8.42 4.13 -2.12
CA VAL A 166 8.73 2.74 -2.50
C VAL A 166 9.39 1.98 -1.34
N ALA A 167 10.39 2.57 -0.69
CA ALA A 167 11.12 1.93 0.40
C ALA A 167 10.25 1.75 1.65
N ALA A 168 9.58 2.82 2.08
CA ALA A 168 8.69 2.81 3.24
C ALA A 168 7.51 1.84 3.02
N SER A 169 6.90 1.85 1.84
CA SER A 169 5.84 0.88 1.51
C SER A 169 6.37 -0.54 1.38
N SER A 170 7.60 -0.78 0.93
CA SER A 170 8.17 -2.15 0.95
C SER A 170 8.28 -2.68 2.39
N VAL A 171 8.76 -1.84 3.32
CA VAL A 171 8.87 -2.20 4.74
C VAL A 171 7.49 -2.39 5.38
N GLY A 172 6.56 -1.43 5.20
CA GLY A 172 5.18 -1.57 5.65
C GLY A 172 4.49 -2.78 5.02
N GLY A 173 4.73 -3.01 3.73
CA GLY A 173 4.25 -4.14 2.96
C GLY A 173 4.64 -5.47 3.57
N TRP A 174 5.91 -5.59 3.98
CA TRP A 174 6.40 -6.76 4.70
C TRP A 174 5.67 -6.96 6.04
N LEU A 175 5.49 -5.90 6.82
CA LEU A 175 4.78 -5.96 8.11
C LEU A 175 3.33 -6.46 7.91
N PHE A 176 2.59 -5.85 6.99
CA PHE A 176 1.17 -6.16 6.77
C PHE A 176 1.01 -7.56 6.16
N ALA A 177 1.87 -7.94 5.21
CA ALA A 177 1.86 -9.27 4.62
C ALA A 177 2.23 -10.35 5.65
N ALA A 178 3.20 -10.09 6.53
CA ALA A 178 3.52 -10.98 7.64
C ALA A 178 2.36 -11.09 8.64
N ARG A 179 1.63 -10.00 8.91
CA ARG A 179 0.42 -10.03 9.75
C ARG A 179 -0.66 -10.88 9.10
N TYR A 180 -0.98 -10.63 7.84
CA TYR A 180 -1.97 -11.41 7.09
C TYR A 180 -1.61 -12.90 7.04
N MET A 181 -0.33 -13.23 6.85
CA MET A 181 0.14 -14.63 6.86
C MET A 181 -0.15 -15.32 8.19
N ARG A 182 0.04 -14.63 9.32
CA ARG A 182 -0.18 -15.17 10.67
C ARG A 182 -1.66 -15.26 11.04
N THR A 183 -2.43 -14.21 10.75
CA THR A 183 -3.82 -14.09 11.22
C THR A 183 -4.85 -14.62 10.23
N ARG A 184 -4.47 -14.73 8.95
CA ARG A 184 -5.38 -14.95 7.82
C ARG A 184 -6.60 -14.02 7.90
N SER A 185 -6.37 -12.78 8.32
CA SER A 185 -7.41 -11.75 8.47
C SER A 185 -7.00 -10.48 7.72
N LEU A 186 -7.76 -10.19 6.67
CA LEU A 186 -7.60 -8.98 5.86
C LEU A 186 -7.96 -7.74 6.67
N PHE A 187 -8.97 -7.83 7.53
CA PHE A 187 -9.36 -6.76 8.45
C PHE A 187 -8.20 -6.41 9.37
N THR A 188 -7.60 -7.40 10.04
CA THR A 188 -6.48 -7.17 10.97
C THR A 188 -5.29 -6.54 10.25
N ALA A 189 -4.95 -7.00 9.04
CA ALA A 189 -3.90 -6.38 8.22
C ALA A 189 -4.26 -4.95 7.78
N SER A 190 -5.53 -4.69 7.44
CA SER A 190 -6.03 -3.36 7.06
C SER A 190 -6.01 -2.38 8.21
N VAL A 191 -6.35 -2.83 9.43
CA VAL A 191 -6.22 -1.98 10.63
C VAL A 191 -4.76 -1.61 10.87
N GLU A 192 -3.84 -2.58 10.80
CA GLU A 192 -2.42 -2.30 10.96
C GLU A 192 -1.93 -1.32 9.88
N HIS A 193 -2.23 -1.57 8.61
CA HIS A 193 -1.87 -0.66 7.52
C HIS A 193 -2.47 0.75 7.73
N ALA A 194 -3.75 0.86 8.11
CA ALA A 194 -4.40 2.13 8.38
C ALA A 194 -3.66 2.93 9.47
N LEU A 195 -3.22 2.28 10.56
CA LEU A 195 -2.45 2.92 11.63
C LEU A 195 -1.15 3.54 11.08
N TYR A 196 -0.39 2.81 10.27
CA TYR A 196 0.85 3.32 9.69
C TYR A 196 0.59 4.44 8.65
N GLY A 197 -0.44 4.31 7.83
CA GLY A 197 -0.80 5.36 6.87
C GLY A 197 -1.22 6.65 7.58
N ILE A 198 -2.11 6.55 8.56
CA ILE A 198 -2.53 7.68 9.41
C ILE A 198 -1.32 8.33 10.09
N LEU A 199 -0.39 7.53 10.61
CA LEU A 199 0.83 8.04 11.21
C LEU A 199 1.67 8.85 10.22
N VAL A 200 1.92 8.31 9.03
CA VAL A 200 2.68 8.98 7.95
C VAL A 200 2.03 10.32 7.55
N PHE A 201 0.71 10.33 7.37
CA PHE A 201 -0.03 11.57 7.05
C PHE A 201 -0.02 12.57 8.20
N SER A 202 -0.10 12.10 9.44
CA SER A 202 -0.17 12.97 10.62
C SER A 202 1.19 13.59 10.94
N VAL A 203 2.29 12.84 10.86
CA VAL A 203 3.62 13.34 11.23
C VAL A 203 4.17 14.37 10.22
N GLY A 204 3.70 14.35 8.97
CA GLY A 204 4.16 15.29 7.92
C GLY A 204 4.81 14.62 6.70
N LEU A 205 4.85 13.29 6.67
CA LEU A 205 5.43 12.52 5.58
C LEU A 205 4.43 12.25 4.45
N GLY A 206 3.17 12.65 4.61
CA GLY A 206 2.09 12.47 3.64
C GLY A 206 2.36 13.05 2.26
N ARG A 207 3.23 14.07 2.13
CA ARG A 207 3.63 14.63 0.84
C ARG A 207 4.32 13.62 -0.08
N HIS A 208 4.91 12.55 0.46
CA HIS A 208 5.48 11.47 -0.35
C HIS A 208 4.42 10.50 -0.87
N PHE A 209 3.21 10.54 -0.32
CA PHE A 209 2.10 9.62 -0.62
C PHE A 209 0.90 10.35 -1.23
N TYR A 210 1.12 11.51 -1.85
CA TYR A 210 0.09 12.31 -2.50
C TYR A 210 0.47 12.63 -3.95
N HIS A 211 -0.54 12.67 -4.83
CA HIS A 211 -0.39 12.72 -6.29
C HIS A 211 0.10 14.07 -6.83
N GLY A 212 0.35 15.03 -5.95
CA GLY A 212 0.96 16.33 -6.26
C GLY A 212 2.45 16.44 -5.89
N ALA A 213 3.09 15.34 -5.45
CA ALA A 213 4.51 15.32 -5.08
C ALA A 213 5.46 15.31 -6.28
N ALA A 214 4.97 14.92 -7.45
CA ALA A 214 5.69 15.13 -8.69
C ALA A 214 5.69 16.63 -8.95
N PRO A 215 6.86 17.30 -9.01
CA PRO A 215 6.89 18.66 -9.52
C PRO A 215 6.18 18.64 -10.87
N ALA A 216 5.16 19.48 -11.04
CA ALA A 216 4.80 19.91 -12.38
C ALA A 216 6.13 20.30 -13.03
N ALA A 217 6.48 19.64 -14.14
CA ALA A 217 7.67 20.00 -14.90
C ALA A 217 7.65 21.52 -14.98
N ARG A 218 8.70 22.18 -14.45
CA ARG A 218 8.83 23.63 -14.61
C ARG A 218 8.75 23.85 -16.11
N ILE A 219 7.60 24.32 -16.59
CA ILE A 219 7.55 25.01 -17.86
C ILE A 219 8.37 26.25 -17.57
N GLN A 220 9.67 26.15 -17.86
CA GLN A 220 10.51 27.30 -18.11
C GLN A 220 9.81 28.01 -19.26
N LEU A 221 8.94 28.97 -18.93
CA LEU A 221 8.55 30.00 -19.85
C LEU A 221 9.84 30.73 -20.21
N GLY A 222 10.44 30.28 -21.30
CA GLY A 222 11.51 31.00 -21.96
C GLY A 222 11.00 32.38 -22.36
N ALA A 223 11.87 33.35 -22.17
CA ALA A 223 11.90 34.65 -22.82
C ALA A 223 10.72 35.60 -22.59
N THR A 224 10.99 36.64 -21.79
CA THR A 224 10.97 38.04 -22.28
C THR A 224 11.95 38.84 -21.44
N ARG A 225 13.18 39.01 -21.96
CA ARG A 225 14.01 40.16 -21.62
C ARG A 225 13.44 41.35 -22.40
N THR A 226 12.93 42.34 -21.71
CA THR A 226 12.72 43.69 -22.24
C THR A 226 13.11 44.69 -21.16
N ALA A 227 14.35 45.17 -21.25
CA ALA A 227 14.80 46.55 -21.07
C ALA A 227 16.33 46.54 -21.22
#